data_AF-A0A6N9UN17-F1
#
_entry.id   AF-A0A6N9UN17-F1
#
_cell.length_a   1.000
_cell.length_b   1.000
_cell.length_c   1.000
_cell.angle_alpha   90.00
_cell.angle_beta   90.00
_cell.angle_gamma   90.00
#
_symmetry.space_group_name_H-M   'P 1'
#
loop_
_entity.id
_entity.type
_entity.pdbx_description
1 polymer ?
#
loop_
_entity_poly.entity_id
_entity_poly.type
_entity_poly.pdbx_seq_one_letter_code
_entity_poly.pdbx_strand_id
1 'polypeptide(L)' 'DRVDVVAAGDGGAGDASVLARGVRVAKVPEPVEGSAAGGALVVVSVPRATAHRLVGAATTARLAVTVC' A
#
# COMPACT_ATOMS: atom_id res chain seq x y z
N ASP A 1 13.86 6.47 -1.51
CA ASP A 1 12.74 5.78 -0.89
C ASP A 1 11.78 5.24 -1.96
N ARG A 2 11.78 3.92 -2.14
CA ARG A 2 10.93 3.22 -3.12
C ARG A 2 10.37 1.96 -2.47
N VAL A 3 9.12 1.66 -2.79
CA VAL A 3 8.41 0.49 -2.27
C VAL A 3 7.65 -0.21 -3.37
N ASP A 4 7.38 -1.50 -3.18
CA ASP A 4 6.38 -2.23 -3.94
C ASP A 4 5.06 -2.21 -3.16
N VAL A 5 3.94 -2.09 -3.86
CA VAL A 5 2.59 -2.14 -3.27
C VAL A 5 1.93 -3.44 -3.64
N VAL A 6 1.45 -4.17 -2.63
CA VAL A 6 0.90 -5.51 -2.74
C VAL A 6 -0.52 -5.52 -2.21
N ALA A 7 -1.45 -6.13 -2.95
CA ALA A 7 -2.73 -6.53 -2.38
C ALA A 7 -2.55 -7.89 -1.71
N ALA A 8 -2.77 -7.95 -0.40
CA ALA A 8 -2.84 -9.18 0.37
C ALA A 8 -4.31 -9.64 0.44
N GLY A 9 -4.57 -10.89 0.06
CA GLY A 9 -5.88 -11.51 0.28
C GLY A 9 -6.19 -11.64 1.77
N ASP A 10 -7.47 -11.64 2.13
CA ASP A 10 -7.89 -11.78 3.54
C ASP A 10 -7.37 -13.11 4.11
N GLY A 11 -6.63 -13.03 5.23
CA GLY A 11 -6.19 -14.20 6.00
C GLY A 11 -4.88 -14.85 5.57
N GLY A 12 -4.06 -14.23 4.71
CA GLY A 12 -2.68 -14.68 4.44
C GLY A 12 -2.53 -15.96 3.60
N ALA A 13 -3.64 -16.58 3.20
CA ALA A 13 -3.67 -17.75 2.30
C ALA A 13 -4.21 -17.43 0.90
N GLY A 14 -4.57 -16.18 0.62
CA GLY A 14 -4.99 -15.70 -0.70
C GLY A 14 -3.81 -15.19 -1.55
N ASP A 15 -3.92 -15.31 -2.87
CA ASP A 15 -2.91 -14.86 -3.82
C ASP A 15 -2.54 -13.38 -3.61
N ALA A 16 -1.32 -13.14 -3.15
CA ALA A 16 -0.78 -11.80 -3.05
C ALA A 16 -0.40 -11.32 -4.46
N SER A 17 -0.87 -10.13 -4.84
CA SER A 17 -0.56 -9.56 -6.15
C SER A 17 0.13 -8.20 -6.04
N VAL A 18 1.24 -8.05 -6.76
CA VAL A 18 1.96 -6.78 -6.83
C VAL A 18 1.21 -5.83 -7.76
N LEU A 19 0.66 -4.75 -7.19
CA LEU A 19 -0.11 -3.74 -7.92
C LEU A 19 0.79 -2.65 -8.52
N ALA A 20 1.90 -2.34 -7.86
CA ALA A 20 2.86 -1.36 -8.33
C ALA A 20 4.28 -1.69 -7.85
N ARG A 21 5.27 -1.51 -8.72
CA ARG A 21 6.69 -1.75 -8.40
C ARG A 21 7.49 -0.46 -8.32
N GLY A 22 8.37 -0.37 -7.33
CA GLY A 22 9.33 0.69 -7.12
C GLY A 22 8.71 2.07 -7.05
N VAL A 23 7.50 2.22 -6.52
CA VAL A 23 6.83 3.52 -6.42
C VAL A 23 7.57 4.41 -5.44
N ARG A 24 7.69 5.70 -5.77
CA ARG A 24 8.40 6.65 -4.91
C ARG A 24 7.53 7.00 -3.72
N VAL A 25 8.12 6.97 -2.52
CA VAL A 25 7.50 7.55 -1.34
C VAL A 25 7.68 9.06 -1.42
N ALA A 26 6.57 9.78 -1.29
CA ALA A 26 6.52 11.24 -1.30
C ALA A 26 6.65 11.81 0.12
N LYS A 27 6.07 11.12 1.10
CA LYS A 27 6.09 11.53 2.51
C LYS A 27 5.82 10.33 3.42
N VAL A 28 6.47 10.30 4.58
CA VAL A 28 6.09 9.47 5.72
C VAL A 28 5.49 10.41 6.76
N PRO A 29 4.16 10.39 6.98
CA PRO A 29 3.54 11.19 8.04
C PRO A 29 4.02 10.74 9.42
N GLU A 30 4.11 11.70 10.36
CA GLU A 30 4.37 11.37 11.76
C GLU A 30 3.30 10.39 12.28
N PRO A 31 3.69 9.39 13.10
CA PRO A 31 2.75 8.44 13.66
C PRO A 31 1.65 9.15 14.44
N VAL A 32 0.40 8.80 14.15
CA VAL A 32 -0.73 9.29 14.93
C VAL A 32 -0.92 8.36 16.12
N GLU A 33 -0.63 8.87 17.32
CA GLU A 33 -0.89 8.17 18.58
C GLU A 33 -2.35 7.68 18.63
N GLY A 34 -2.53 6.38 18.91
CA GLY A 34 -3.86 5.76 18.97
C GLY A 34 -4.47 5.33 17.62
N SER A 35 -3.71 5.34 16.52
CA SER A 35 -4.19 4.77 15.25
C SER A 35 -4.55 3.29 15.38
N ALA A 36 -5.84 2.98 15.30
CA ALA A 36 -6.38 1.63 15.46
C ALA A 36 -5.99 0.65 14.34
N ALA A 37 -5.35 1.13 13.25
CA ALA A 37 -5.11 0.34 12.05
C ALA A 37 -3.88 -0.60 12.11
N GLY A 38 -3.08 -0.55 13.19
CA GLY A 38 -1.96 -1.48 13.39
C GLY A 38 -0.88 -1.41 12.30
N GLY A 39 -0.49 -0.20 11.89
CA GLY A 39 0.52 0.01 10.85
C GLY A 39 0.93 1.48 10.68
N ALA A 40 1.97 1.73 9.87
CA ALA A 40 2.46 3.06 9.54
C ALA A 40 1.79 3.62 8.28
N LEU A 41 1.64 4.95 8.22
CA LEU A 41 1.16 5.63 7.02
C LEU A 41 2.34 6.01 6.11
N VAL A 42 2.12 5.90 4.81
CA VAL A 42 3.05 6.36 3.77
C VAL A 42 2.26 6.99 2.63
N VAL A 43 2.76 8.09 2.11
CA VAL A 43 2.23 8.76 0.92
C VAL A 43 3.13 8.40 -0.24
N VAL A 44 2.56 7.87 -1.32
CA VAL A 44 3.29 7.46 -2.53
C VAL A 44 2.89 8.30 -3.74
N SER A 45 3.86 8.56 -4.62
CA SER A 45 3.63 9.21 -5.90
C SER A 45 3.53 8.16 -7.01
N VAL A 46 2.37 8.11 -7.66
CA VAL A 46 2.07 7.15 -8.74
C VAL A 46 1.32 7.83 -9.90
N PRO A 47 1.39 7.28 -11.13
CA PRO A 47 0.53 7.72 -12.22
C PRO A 47 -0.95 7.60 -11.87
N ARG A 48 -1.79 8.49 -12.44
CA ARG A 48 -3.25 8.53 -12.21
C ARG A 48 -3.91 7.16 -12.40
N ALA A 49 -3.56 6.44 -13.46
CA ALA A 49 -4.10 5.11 -13.75
C ALA A 49 -3.77 4.10 -12.64
N THR A 50 -2.55 4.15 -12.10
CA THR A 50 -2.14 3.30 -10.97
C THR A 50 -2.92 3.65 -9.70
N ALA A 51 -3.12 4.94 -9.42
CA ALA A 51 -3.93 5.37 -8.27
C ALA A 51 -5.36 4.79 -8.33
N HIS A 52 -6.00 4.80 -9.50
CA HIS A 52 -7.32 4.20 -9.65
C HIS A 52 -7.33 2.69 -9.38
N ARG A 53 -6.30 1.96 -9.84
CA ARG A 53 -6.17 0.52 -9.55
C ARG A 53 -5.98 0.24 -8.07
N LEU A 54 -5.14 1.04 -7.39
CA LEU A 54 -4.92 0.91 -5.95
C LEU A 54 -6.21 1.14 -5.15
N VAL A 55 -6.98 2.18 -5.51
CA VAL A 55 -8.27 2.46 -4.87
C VAL A 55 -9.26 1.32 -5.08
N GLY A 56 -9.35 0.78 -6.30
CA GLY A 56 -10.21 -0.36 -6.59
C GLY A 56 -9.80 -1.64 -5.86
N ALA A 57 -8.50 -1.89 -5.69
CA ALA A 57 -8.02 -3.04 -4.92
C ALA A 57 -8.30 -2.89 -3.42
N ALA A 58 -8.15 -1.68 -2.87
CA ALA A 58 -8.34 -1.40 -1.46
C ALA A 58 -9.79 -1.61 -0.97
N THR A 59 -10.78 -1.68 -1.87
CA THR A 59 -12.17 -1.98 -1.49
C THR A 59 -12.42 -3.46 -1.18
N THR A 60 -11.50 -4.34 -1.59
CA THR A 60 -11.67 -5.80 -1.52
C THR A 60 -10.48 -6.53 -0.89
N ALA A 61 -9.33 -5.86 -0.75
CA ALA A 61 -8.10 -6.45 -0.23
C ALA A 61 -7.35 -5.47 0.66
N ARG A 62 -6.58 -6.01 1.61
CA ARG A 62 -5.68 -5.20 2.44
C ARG A 62 -4.41 -4.89 1.65
N LEU A 63 -4.02 -3.62 1.60
CA LEU A 63 -2.77 -3.23 0.96
C LEU A 63 -1.59 -3.35 1.93
N ALA A 64 -0.47 -3.85 1.42
CA ALA A 64 0.81 -3.93 2.09
C ALA A 64 1.91 -3.29 1.23
N VAL A 65 3.01 -2.91 1.88
CA VAL A 65 4.19 -2.36 1.20
C VAL A 65 5.44 -3.16 1.56
N THR A 66 6.33 -3.33 0.60
CA THR A 66 7.64 -3.98 0.81
C THR A 66 8.76 -3.10 0.29
N VAL A 67 9.88 -3.09 1.00
CA VAL A 67 11.14 -2.48 0.57
C VAL A 67 12.03 -3.58 0.00
N CYS A 68 12.70 -3.31 -1.13
CA CYS A 68 13.78 -4.13 -1.68
C CYS A 68 15.13 -3.48 -1.37
#